data_AF-A0A0C3KPB5-F1
#
_entry.id   AF-A0A0C3KPB5-F1
#
_cell.length_a   1.000
_cell.length_b   1.000
_cell.length_c   1.000
_cell.angle_alpha   90.00
_cell.angle_beta   90.00
_cell.angle_gamma   90.00
#
_symmetry.space_group_name_H-M   'P 1'
#
loop_
_entity.id
_entity.type
_entity.pdbx_description
1 polymer ?
#
loop_
_entity_poly.entity_id
_entity_poly.type
_entity_poly.pdbx_seq_one_letter_code
_entity_poly.pdbx_strand_id
1 'polypeptide(L)'
;MEPAFYRGDLLFLTNPVNEKYQTGDITVYKIPGVEIPIVHRVLETHDVFISNSTQKSKKDLLARYSPGHNQLLLTKGDNNHADDIELYRGLEFLERRHIVGKVRGFVPYIGYITIAMNDFPQLKYAMLGGLGLLALLQRE
;
A
#
# COMPACT_ATOMS: atom_id res chain seq x y z
N MET A 1 0.93 -11.81 2.02
CA MET A 1 1.79 -11.87 0.81
C MET A 1 2.93 -12.86 0.99
N GLU A 2 2.71 -13.97 1.71
CA GLU A 2 3.73 -14.99 1.79
C GLU A 2 3.90 -15.63 0.40
N PRO A 3 5.13 -16.01 0.01
CA PRO A 3 6.38 -15.95 0.78
C PRO A 3 7.14 -14.62 0.66
N ALA A 4 6.66 -13.64 -0.10
CA ALA A 4 7.37 -12.39 -0.37
C ALA A 4 7.45 -11.46 0.86
N PHE A 5 6.36 -11.36 1.62
CA PHE A 5 6.29 -10.59 2.86
C PHE A 5 5.53 -11.34 3.94
N TYR A 6 5.98 -11.15 5.17
CA TYR A 6 5.42 -11.74 6.37
C TYR A 6 4.84 -10.68 7.29
N ARG A 7 3.99 -11.12 8.23
CA ARG A 7 3.55 -10.25 9.32
C ARG A 7 4.78 -9.75 10.09
N GLY A 8 4.82 -8.45 10.35
CA GLY A 8 5.96 -7.79 11.02
C GLY A 8 6.98 -7.15 10.07
N ASP A 9 6.83 -7.30 8.76
CA ASP A 9 7.66 -6.57 7.80
C ASP A 9 7.21 -5.11 7.69
N LEU A 10 8.16 -4.19 7.73
CA LEU A 10 7.91 -2.76 7.53
C LEU A 10 8.11 -2.43 6.05
N LEU A 11 7.04 -2.01 5.36
CA LEU A 11 7.06 -1.71 3.93
C LEU A 11 7.27 -0.22 3.67
N PHE A 12 8.16 0.11 2.74
CA PHE A 12 8.30 1.47 2.22
C PHE A 12 7.51 1.62 0.92
N LEU A 13 6.59 2.59 0.92
CA LEU A 13 5.63 2.81 -0.16
C LEU A 13 5.89 4.12 -0.88
N THR A 14 5.71 4.13 -2.20
CA THR A 14 5.66 5.36 -3.01
C THR A 14 4.45 5.34 -3.94
N ASN A 15 3.80 6.49 -4.15
CA ASN A 15 2.71 6.63 -5.13
C ASN A 15 2.94 7.85 -6.05
N PRO A 16 3.95 7.79 -6.93
CA PRO A 16 4.27 8.91 -7.82
C PRO A 16 3.20 9.06 -8.91
N VAL A 17 2.54 10.22 -8.95
CA VAL A 17 1.39 10.53 -9.83
C VAL A 17 1.69 10.36 -11.32
N ASN A 18 2.96 10.45 -11.73
CA ASN A 18 3.40 10.39 -13.12
C ASN A 18 3.97 9.02 -13.52
N GLU A 19 3.84 8.00 -12.69
CA GLU A 19 4.32 6.64 -12.96
C GLU A 19 3.13 5.69 -13.10
N LYS A 20 3.10 4.89 -14.18
CA LYS A 20 2.15 3.78 -14.31
C LYS A 20 2.61 2.59 -13.46
N TYR A 21 1.64 1.89 -12.88
CA TYR A 21 1.89 0.58 -12.29
C TYR A 21 2.11 -0.45 -13.39
N GLN A 22 2.88 -1.49 -13.11
CA GLN A 22 3.19 -2.56 -14.06
C GLN A 22 2.78 -3.91 -13.46
N THR A 23 2.51 -4.88 -14.33
CA THR A 23 2.37 -6.28 -13.90
C THR A 23 3.59 -6.72 -13.11
N GLY A 24 3.36 -7.37 -11.97
CA GLY A 24 4.39 -7.79 -11.04
C GLY A 24 4.67 -6.78 -9.92
N ASP A 25 4.23 -5.53 -10.04
CA ASP A 25 4.35 -4.54 -8.97
C ASP A 25 3.59 -4.99 -7.73
N ILE A 26 4.15 -4.74 -6.55
CA ILE A 26 3.48 -5.00 -5.29
C ILE A 26 2.86 -3.69 -4.82
N THR A 27 1.54 -3.69 -4.65
CA THR A 27 0.78 -2.51 -4.28
C THR A 27 0.08 -2.73 -2.95
N VAL A 28 -0.02 -1.63 -2.20
CA VAL A 28 -0.89 -1.53 -1.04
C VAL A 28 -2.11 -0.75 -1.47
N TYR A 29 -3.29 -1.35 -1.36
CA TYR A 29 -4.54 -0.73 -1.72
C TYR A 29 -5.54 -0.78 -0.57
N LYS A 30 -6.51 0.13 -0.60
CA LYS A 30 -7.58 0.22 0.38
C LYS A 30 -8.91 0.24 -0.33
N ILE A 31 -9.76 -0.72 0.00
CA ILE A 31 -11.14 -0.79 -0.48
C ILE A 31 -12.00 0.19 0.33
N PRO A 32 -12.91 0.95 -0.30
CA PRO A 32 -13.82 1.83 0.42
C PRO A 32 -14.61 1.08 1.50
N GLY A 33 -14.66 1.63 2.71
CA GLY A 33 -15.35 1.01 3.86
C GLY A 33 -14.61 -0.16 4.50
N VAL A 34 -13.39 -0.49 4.06
CA VAL A 34 -12.50 -1.45 4.74
C VAL A 34 -11.39 -0.66 5.44
N GLU A 35 -11.20 -0.90 6.74
CA GLU A 35 -10.21 -0.16 7.52
C GLU A 35 -8.78 -0.59 7.20
N ILE A 36 -8.55 -1.91 7.08
CA ILE A 36 -7.23 -2.51 6.93
C ILE A 36 -6.85 -2.54 5.44
N PRO A 37 -5.72 -1.93 5.05
CA PRO A 37 -5.25 -2.00 3.68
C PRO A 37 -4.72 -3.40 3.35
N ILE A 38 -4.78 -3.77 2.07
CA ILE A 38 -4.35 -5.06 1.56
C ILE A 38 -3.09 -4.83 0.72
N VAL A 39 -2.09 -5.68 0.92
CA VAL A 39 -0.85 -5.67 0.14
C VAL A 39 -0.91 -6.86 -0.79
N HIS A 40 -0.95 -6.68 -2.12
CA HIS A 40 -0.93 -7.78 -3.10
C HIS A 40 -0.18 -7.38 -4.39
N ARG A 41 0.06 -8.36 -5.27
CA ARG A 41 0.78 -8.15 -6.53
C ARG A 41 -0.18 -7.82 -7.65
N VAL A 42 0.18 -6.86 -8.49
CA VAL A 42 -0.53 -6.55 -9.74
C VAL A 42 -0.36 -7.71 -10.70
N LEU A 43 -1.47 -8.37 -11.02
CA LEU A 43 -1.57 -9.42 -12.01
C LEU A 43 -1.72 -8.81 -13.41
N GLU A 44 -2.64 -7.86 -13.57
CA GLU A 44 -2.93 -7.24 -14.87
C GLU A 44 -3.12 -5.74 -14.76
N THR A 45 -2.81 -5.04 -15.86
CA THR A 45 -3.01 -3.60 -15.99
C THR A 45 -3.78 -3.29 -17.25
N HIS A 46 -4.84 -2.49 -17.12
CA HIS A 46 -5.66 -2.04 -18.24
C HIS A 46 -5.62 -0.52 -18.34
N ASP A 47 -5.29 -0.01 -19.52
CA ASP A 47 -5.33 1.43 -19.81
C ASP A 47 -6.74 1.81 -20.31
N VAL A 48 -7.36 2.78 -19.64
CA VAL A 48 -8.66 3.32 -20.05
C VAL A 48 -8.44 4.42 -21.08
N PHE A 49 -8.61 4.07 -22.35
CA PHE A 49 -8.63 5.04 -23.43
C PHE A 49 -9.98 5.77 -23.43
N ILE A 50 -10.01 7.01 -22.94
CA ILE A 50 -11.19 7.86 -23.07
C ILE A 50 -11.30 8.25 -24.54
N SER A 51 -12.14 7.54 -25.29
CA SER A 51 -12.53 7.91 -26.65
C SER A 51 -13.18 9.30 -26.61
N ASN A 52 -12.84 10.14 -27.58
CA ASN A 52 -13.30 11.52 -27.66
C ASN A 52 -14.80 11.56 -27.93
N SER A 53 -15.61 11.58 -26.89
CA SER A 53 -17.04 11.81 -27.00
C SER A 53 -17.50 12.75 -25.89
N THR A 54 -18.02 13.90 -26.32
CA THR A 54 -18.76 14.93 -25.59
C THR A 54 -18.01 15.71 -24.49
N GLN A 55 -17.87 17.02 -24.75
CA GLN A 55 -17.40 18.13 -23.90
C GLN A 55 -16.89 17.76 -22.49
N LYS A 56 -15.58 17.53 -22.35
CA LYS A 56 -14.93 17.39 -21.04
C LYS A 56 -14.16 18.65 -20.63
N SER A 57 -14.11 18.90 -19.33
CA SER A 57 -13.42 20.03 -18.71
C SER A 57 -11.92 20.06 -19.04
N LYS A 58 -11.31 21.25 -19.12
CA LYS A 58 -9.86 21.42 -19.35
C LYS A 58 -9.00 20.63 -18.34
N LYS A 59 -9.53 20.39 -17.13
CA LYS A 59 -8.92 19.56 -16.07
C LYS A 59 -8.85 18.07 -16.45
N ASP A 60 -9.88 17.54 -17.11
CA ASP A 60 -9.94 16.13 -17.53
C ASP A 60 -9.00 15.87 -18.70
N LEU A 61 -8.73 16.88 -19.53
CA LEU A 61 -7.75 16.80 -20.61
C LEU A 61 -6.33 16.71 -20.06
N LEU A 62 -5.97 17.50 -19.04
CA LEU A 62 -4.67 17.41 -18.36
C LEU A 62 -4.47 16.05 -17.69
N ALA A 63 -5.50 15.50 -17.05
CA ALA A 63 -5.44 14.16 -16.46
C ALA A 63 -5.25 13.04 -17.50
N ARG A 64 -5.75 13.20 -18.74
CA ARG A 64 -5.47 12.24 -19.84
C ARG A 64 -4.00 12.18 -20.25
N TYR A 65 -3.25 13.27 -20.05
CA TYR A 65 -1.81 13.31 -20.34
C TYR A 65 -0.94 12.97 -19.13
N SER A 66 -1.52 12.83 -17.94
CA SER A 66 -0.81 12.34 -16.76
C SER A 66 -0.67 10.80 -16.82
N PRO A 67 0.56 10.26 -16.92
CA PRO A 67 0.78 8.82 -16.99
C PRO A 67 0.22 8.13 -15.74
N GLY A 68 -0.77 7.26 -15.91
CA GLY A 68 -1.29 6.41 -14.83
C GLY A 68 -2.55 6.91 -14.11
N HIS A 69 -3.18 8.00 -14.53
CA HIS A 69 -4.51 8.39 -14.02
C HIS A 69 -5.64 7.50 -14.53
N ASN A 70 -5.49 6.95 -15.73
CA ASN A 70 -6.48 6.12 -16.39
C ASN A 70 -6.03 4.66 -16.44
N GLN A 71 -5.61 4.12 -15.30
CA GLN A 71 -5.17 2.74 -15.20
C GLN A 71 -6.05 1.98 -14.21
N LEU A 72 -6.48 0.80 -14.64
CA LEU A 72 -7.20 -0.18 -13.86
C LEU A 72 -6.28 -1.35 -13.57
N LEU A 73 -6.31 -1.85 -12.34
CA LEU A 73 -5.40 -2.89 -11.86
C LEU A 73 -6.20 -4.08 -11.35
N LEU A 74 -5.77 -5.27 -11.73
CA LEU A 74 -6.18 -6.52 -11.10
C LEU A 74 -5.02 -7.02 -10.26
N THR A 75 -5.25 -7.28 -8.98
CA THR A 75 -4.25 -7.79 -8.05
C THR A 75 -4.58 -9.22 -7.60
N LYS A 76 -3.56 -9.88 -7.08
CA LYS A 76 -3.64 -11.22 -6.52
C LYS A 76 -2.61 -11.40 -5.41
N GLY A 77 -2.98 -12.13 -4.35
CA GLY A 77 -2.04 -12.61 -3.35
C GLY A 77 -1.08 -13.67 -3.89
N ASP A 78 0.21 -13.57 -3.54
CA ASP A 78 1.27 -14.46 -4.04
C ASP A 78 0.96 -15.95 -3.77
N ASN A 79 0.35 -16.28 -2.62
CA ASN A 79 -0.04 -17.64 -2.24
C ASN A 79 -1.55 -17.93 -2.39
N ASN A 80 -2.31 -17.09 -3.07
CA ASN A 80 -3.74 -17.34 -3.32
C ASN A 80 -3.91 -18.17 -4.60
N HIS A 81 -5.01 -18.93 -4.74
CA HIS A 81 -5.32 -19.62 -6.01
C HIS A 81 -6.10 -18.73 -6.98
N ALA A 82 -6.99 -17.89 -6.46
CA ALA A 82 -7.79 -16.93 -7.21
C ALA A 82 -7.20 -15.51 -7.13
N ASP A 83 -7.69 -14.62 -7.99
CA ASP A 83 -7.45 -13.18 -7.92
C ASP A 83 -8.27 -12.51 -6.79
N ASP A 84 -8.10 -11.20 -6.62
CA ASP A 84 -8.70 -10.45 -5.53
C ASP A 84 -10.08 -9.85 -5.85
N ILE A 85 -10.75 -10.21 -6.95
CA ILE A 85 -12.02 -9.57 -7.36
C ILE A 85 -13.07 -9.64 -6.23
N GLU A 86 -13.19 -10.77 -5.56
CA GLU A 86 -14.11 -10.95 -4.42
C GLU A 86 -13.77 -10.01 -3.24
N LEU A 87 -12.49 -9.68 -3.05
CA LEU A 87 -12.04 -8.78 -1.99
C LEU A 87 -12.37 -7.32 -2.28
N TYR A 88 -12.60 -6.94 -3.54
CA TYR A 88 -12.90 -5.57 -3.91
C TYR A 88 -14.34 -5.13 -3.60
N ARG A 89 -15.17 -6.03 -3.05
CA ARG A 89 -16.56 -5.75 -2.67
C ARG A 89 -17.41 -5.19 -3.82
N GLY A 90 -17.32 -5.82 -4.98
CA GLY A 90 -18.14 -5.50 -6.15
C GLY A 90 -17.49 -4.56 -7.18
N LEU A 91 -16.23 -4.14 -6.96
CA LEU A 91 -15.44 -3.55 -8.04
C LEU A 91 -14.83 -4.67 -8.90
N GLU A 92 -14.73 -4.45 -10.20
CA GLU A 92 -14.04 -5.37 -11.10
C GLU A 92 -12.52 -5.12 -11.12
N PHE A 93 -12.11 -3.86 -10.98
CA PHE A 93 -10.71 -3.44 -10.99
C PHE A 93 -10.43 -2.32 -9.99
N LEU A 94 -9.18 -2.22 -9.57
CA LEU A 94 -8.69 -1.14 -8.74
C LEU A 94 -8.23 0.05 -9.59
N GLU A 95 -8.89 1.18 -9.40
CA GLU A 95 -8.37 2.48 -9.85
C GLU A 95 -7.23 2.98 -8.96
N ARG A 96 -6.42 3.91 -9.49
CA ARG A 96 -5.32 4.56 -8.74
C ARG A 96 -5.75 5.17 -7.41
N ARG A 97 -6.97 5.71 -7.30
CA ARG A 97 -7.50 6.28 -6.04
C ARG A 97 -7.61 5.27 -4.90
N HIS A 98 -7.67 3.98 -5.21
CA HIS A 98 -7.66 2.91 -4.21
C HIS A 98 -6.24 2.54 -3.77
N ILE A 99 -5.21 2.92 -4.54
CA ILE A 99 -3.83 2.56 -4.26
C ILE A 99 -3.24 3.55 -3.26
N VAL A 100 -2.82 3.03 -2.11
CA VAL A 100 -2.04 3.77 -1.11
C VAL A 100 -0.61 3.97 -1.63
N GLY A 101 0.01 2.92 -2.18
CA GLY A 101 1.30 3.03 -2.84
C GLY A 101 1.89 1.72 -3.35
N LYS A 102 2.96 1.82 -4.13
CA LYS A 102 3.83 0.73 -4.61
C LYS A 102 4.93 0.47 -3.58
N VAL A 103 5.18 -0.80 -3.26
CA VAL A 103 6.29 -1.19 -2.41
C VAL A 103 7.61 -0.98 -3.16
N ARG A 104 8.54 -0.23 -2.55
CA ARG A 104 9.90 0.01 -3.08
C ARG A 104 11.00 -0.71 -2.30
N GLY A 105 10.68 -1.15 -1.09
CA GLY A 105 11.58 -1.89 -0.22
C GLY A 105 10.89 -2.23 1.08
N PHE A 106 11.56 -3.00 1.92
CA PHE A 106 11.05 -3.37 3.23
C PHE A 106 12.19 -3.69 4.21
N VAL A 107 11.88 -3.63 5.50
CA VAL A 107 12.76 -4.18 6.55
C VAL A 107 12.02 -5.31 7.24
N PRO A 108 12.56 -6.53 7.26
CA PRO A 108 11.89 -7.66 7.87
C PRO A 108 11.87 -7.55 9.41
N TYR A 109 10.83 -8.13 10.02
CA TYR A 109 10.65 -8.29 11.48
C TYR A 109 10.53 -7.02 12.35
N ILE A 110 10.95 -5.84 11.89
CA ILE A 110 10.92 -4.59 12.68
C ILE A 110 9.52 -4.25 13.20
N GLY A 111 8.48 -4.54 12.41
CA GLY A 111 7.09 -4.32 12.80
C GLY A 111 6.66 -5.11 14.04
N TYR A 112 7.34 -6.22 14.39
CA TYR A 112 7.04 -6.94 15.64
C TYR A 112 7.32 -6.09 16.89
N ILE A 113 8.27 -5.15 16.84
CA ILE A 113 8.51 -4.22 17.95
C ILE A 113 7.26 -3.38 18.19
N THR A 114 6.69 -2.82 17.13
CA THR A 114 5.45 -2.03 17.19
C THR A 114 4.27 -2.87 17.65
N ILE A 115 4.13 -4.09 17.13
CA ILE A 115 3.08 -5.03 17.53
C ILE A 115 3.21 -5.36 19.03
N ALA A 116 4.40 -5.72 19.50
CA ALA A 116 4.66 -6.03 20.91
C ALA A 116 4.40 -4.82 21.82
N MET A 117 4.79 -3.60 21.42
CA MET A 117 4.48 -2.39 22.18
C MET A 117 2.98 -2.11 22.25
N ASN A 118 2.22 -2.46 21.20
CA ASN A 118 0.77 -2.31 21.19
C ASN A 118 0.07 -3.36 22.06
N ASP A 119 0.50 -4.62 21.95
CA ASP A 119 -0.08 -5.76 22.68
C ASP A 119 0.29 -5.73 24.18
N PHE A 120 1.47 -5.19 24.52
CA PHE A 120 1.94 -5.01 25.90
C PHE A 120 2.28 -3.54 26.17
N PRO A 121 1.29 -2.70 26.56
CA PRO A 121 1.52 -1.27 26.81
C PRO A 121 2.58 -0.99 27.89
N GLN A 122 2.81 -1.92 28.82
CA GLN A 122 3.86 -1.84 29.84
C GLN A 122 5.26 -1.70 29.22
N LEU A 123 5.48 -2.31 28.04
CA LEU A 123 6.75 -2.23 27.33
C LEU A 123 7.08 -0.78 26.92
N LYS A 124 6.06 0.03 26.59
CA LYS A 124 6.24 1.45 26.29
C LYS A 124 6.80 2.20 27.50
N TYR A 125 6.23 1.98 28.68
CA TYR A 125 6.68 2.62 29.93
C TYR A 125 8.06 2.14 30.36
N ALA A 126 8.33 0.83 30.23
CA ALA A 126 9.65 0.26 30.52
C ALA A 126 10.73 0.86 29.61
N MET A 127 10.45 1.00 28.31
CA MET A 127 11.38 1.61 27.35
C MET A 127 11.63 3.09 27.66
N LEU A 128 10.59 3.87 27.95
CA LEU A 128 10.73 5.28 28.33
C LEU A 128 11.49 5.45 29.66
N GLY A 129 11.20 4.60 30.64
CA GLY A 129 11.92 4.59 31.92
C GLY A 129 13.40 4.23 31.76
N GLY A 130 13.70 3.23 30.92
CA GLY A 130 15.07 2.83 30.60
C GLY A 130 15.85 3.92 29.88
N LEU A 131 15.26 4.58 28.87
CA LEU A 131 15.86 5.72 28.19
C LEU A 131 16.07 6.91 29.12
N GLY A 132 15.10 7.21 30.00
CA GLY A 132 15.23 8.25 31.01
C GLY A 132 16.36 7.97 31.99
N LEU A 133 16.48 6.72 32.46
CA LEU A 133 17.59 6.29 33.32
C LEU A 133 18.93 6.40 32.60
N LEU A 134 19.03 5.92 31.36
CA LEU A 134 20.25 6.03 30.55
C LEU A 134 20.66 7.49 30.34
N ALA A 135 19.72 8.38 30.04
CA ALA A 135 19.99 9.81 29.89
C ALA A 135 20.48 10.47 31.19
N LEU A 136 20.00 10.00 32.35
CA LEU A 136 20.50 10.45 33.65
C LEU A 136 21.90 9.92 33.95
N LEU A 137 22.21 8.67 33.54
CA LEU A 137 23.51 8.03 33.73
C LEU A 137 24.57 8.53 32.74
N GLN A 138 24.18 8.90 31.52
CA GLN A 138 25.04 9.53 30.50
C GLN A 138 25.28 11.02 30.77
N ARG A 139 24.78 11.56 31.87
CA ARG A 139 24.93 12.98 32.21
C ARG A 139 26.30 13.24 32.85
N GLU A 140 27.35 13.01 32.07
CA GLU A 140 28.73 13.51 32.23
C GLU A 140 29.31 13.87 30.86
#